data_AF-M3C7W7-F1
#
_entry.id   AF-M3C7W7-F1
#
_cell.length_a   1.000
_cell.length_b   1.000
_cell.length_c   1.000
_cell.angle_alpha   90.00
_cell.angle_beta   90.00
_cell.angle_gamma   90.00
#
_symmetry.space_group_name_H-M   'P 1'
#
loop_
_entity.id
_entity.type
_entity.pdbx_description
1 polymer ?
#
loop_
_entity_poly.entity_id
_entity_poly.type
_entity_poly.pdbx_seq_one_letter_code
_entity_poly.pdbx_strand_id
1 'polypeptide(L)'
;MTTAPRAGGVRPHRRDELRRFLTSRRARVSPAEAGLPAGGVRRTPGLRREEVAVLAGVGTTWYQWLEQGRDITVSPQVLDGVARVLRLSSVERRHLYVLAGLNPPLPESGQRPDDLCPGLRRLIDAWLPWPAHILDPCWNTVAHNASAALVWGFRPGERRNWLADFFTDPAYRTADRREDDARRLVAQFRASRSERPGSEEAA
;
A
#
# COMPACT_ATOMS: atom_id res chain seq x y z
N MET A 1 -9.12 14.61 -34.87
CA MET A 1 -8.29 13.43 -34.57
C MET A 1 -7.24 13.87 -33.55
N THR A 2 -7.48 13.63 -32.26
CA THR A 2 -6.59 14.05 -31.17
C THR A 2 -5.92 12.81 -30.60
N THR A 3 -4.62 12.68 -30.85
CA THR A 3 -3.77 11.59 -30.39
C THR A 3 -3.52 11.75 -28.90
N ALA A 4 -3.95 10.79 -28.09
CA ALA A 4 -3.68 10.74 -26.65
C ALA A 4 -2.19 10.47 -26.37
N PRO A 5 -1.61 11.00 -25.28
CA PRO A 5 -0.21 10.76 -24.94
C PRO A 5 -0.05 9.32 -24.42
N ARG A 6 0.95 8.60 -24.94
CA ARG A 6 1.33 7.26 -24.46
C ARG A 6 1.92 7.37 -23.03
N ALA A 7 1.36 6.59 -22.11
CA ALA A 7 1.87 6.45 -20.75
C ALA A 7 3.32 5.98 -20.73
N GLY A 8 4.11 6.58 -19.84
CA GLY A 8 5.57 6.60 -19.87
C GLY A 8 6.24 5.27 -19.57
N GLY A 9 7.27 4.97 -20.36
CA GLY A 9 8.15 3.83 -20.14
C GLY A 9 8.83 3.86 -18.77
N VAL A 10 8.90 2.69 -18.15
CA VAL A 10 9.60 2.49 -16.88
C VAL A 10 11.09 2.85 -17.04
N ARG A 11 11.60 3.79 -16.23
CA ARG A 11 13.02 4.21 -16.25
C ARG A 11 13.96 2.99 -16.06
N PRO A 12 15.13 2.92 -16.72
CA PRO A 12 16.01 1.74 -16.69
C PRO A 12 16.33 1.21 -15.29
N HIS A 13 16.58 2.12 -14.34
CA HIS A 13 16.85 1.78 -12.94
C HIS A 13 15.69 1.01 -12.27
N ARG A 14 14.45 1.39 -12.57
CA ARG A 14 13.25 0.77 -12.01
C ARG A 14 13.04 -0.65 -12.56
N ARG A 15 13.47 -0.93 -13.80
CA ARG A 15 13.44 -2.28 -14.39
C ARG A 15 14.42 -3.23 -13.70
N ASP A 16 15.61 -2.74 -13.36
CA ASP A 16 16.59 -3.52 -12.61
C ASP A 16 16.13 -3.79 -11.17
N GLU A 17 15.46 -2.82 -10.54
CA GLU A 17 14.80 -3.02 -9.24
C GLU A 17 13.68 -4.05 -9.33
N LEU A 18 12.80 -3.98 -10.34
CA LEU A 18 11.73 -4.96 -10.57
C LEU A 18 12.29 -6.37 -10.71
N ARG A 19 13.35 -6.53 -11.51
CA ARG A 19 14.05 -7.81 -11.68
C ARG A 19 14.56 -8.34 -10.35
N ARG A 20 15.35 -7.55 -9.62
CA ARG A 20 15.92 -7.95 -8.32
C ARG A 20 14.83 -8.31 -7.33
N PHE A 21 13.76 -7.51 -7.28
CA PHE A 21 12.62 -7.74 -6.41
C PHE A 21 11.94 -9.08 -6.73
N LEU A 22 11.54 -9.31 -7.98
CA LEU A 22 10.85 -10.55 -8.37
C LEU A 22 11.73 -11.78 -8.20
N THR A 23 13.02 -11.73 -8.59
CA THR A 23 13.95 -12.84 -8.38
C THR A 23 14.11 -13.17 -6.89
N SER A 24 14.25 -12.16 -6.02
CA SER A 24 14.36 -12.36 -4.56
C SER A 24 13.09 -12.98 -3.97
N ARG A 25 11.91 -12.45 -4.31
CA ARG A 25 10.62 -12.95 -3.78
C ARG A 25 10.32 -14.36 -4.27
N ARG A 26 10.66 -14.69 -5.52
CA ARG A 26 10.52 -16.04 -6.07
C ARG A 26 11.42 -17.07 -5.36
N ALA A 27 12.66 -16.69 -5.03
CA ALA A 27 13.58 -17.56 -4.30
C ALA A 27 13.16 -17.81 -2.84
N ARG A 28 12.37 -16.91 -2.25
CA ARG A 28 11.86 -17.02 -0.86
C ARG A 28 10.73 -18.03 -0.71
N VAL A 29 9.87 -18.19 -1.71
CA VAL A 29 8.68 -19.05 -1.63
C VAL A 29 9.05 -20.48 -2.00
N SER A 30 8.79 -21.42 -1.10
CA SER A 30 8.98 -22.84 -1.38
C SER A 30 7.83 -23.41 -2.22
N PRO A 31 8.07 -24.49 -3.00
CA PRO A 31 7.01 -25.18 -3.73
C PRO A 31 5.86 -25.63 -2.83
N ALA A 32 6.19 -26.15 -1.64
CA ALA A 32 5.21 -26.62 -0.66
C ALA A 32 4.28 -25.48 -0.19
N GLU A 33 4.83 -24.29 0.08
CA GLU A 33 4.04 -23.10 0.44
C GLU A 33 3.12 -22.62 -0.70
N ALA A 34 3.43 -22.98 -1.93
CA ALA A 34 2.64 -22.67 -3.12
C ALA A 34 1.67 -23.80 -3.51
N GLY A 35 1.54 -24.85 -2.69
CA GLY A 35 0.67 -26.00 -2.95
C GLY A 35 1.23 -26.98 -3.98
N LEU A 36 2.52 -26.88 -4.33
CA LEU A 36 3.20 -27.82 -5.22
C LEU A 36 3.91 -28.91 -4.40
N PRO A 37 4.00 -30.14 -4.93
CA PRO A 37 4.76 -31.19 -4.27
C PRO A 37 6.22 -30.77 -4.11
N ALA A 38 6.80 -31.09 -2.95
CA ALA A 38 8.23 -30.95 -2.70
C ALA A 38 8.98 -31.95 -3.60
N GLY A 39 9.20 -31.58 -4.86
CA GLY A 39 9.96 -32.41 -5.80
C GLY A 39 11.40 -32.63 -5.33
N GLY A 40 12.08 -33.64 -5.89
CA GLY A 40 13.46 -34.03 -5.57
C GLY A 40 14.53 -32.95 -5.80
N VAL A 41 15.81 -33.33 -5.78
CA VAL A 41 16.97 -32.39 -5.79
C VAL A 41 16.81 -31.26 -6.82
N ARG A 42 16.63 -30.02 -6.33
CA ARG A 42 16.45 -28.82 -7.16
C ARG A 42 17.74 -27.99 -7.20
N ARG A 43 18.12 -27.53 -8.39
CA ARG A 43 19.24 -26.57 -8.59
C ARG A 43 18.87 -25.13 -8.27
N THR A 44 17.58 -24.78 -8.36
CA THR A 44 17.09 -23.41 -8.12
C THR A 44 16.39 -23.38 -6.76
N PRO A 45 16.81 -22.53 -5.81
CA PRO A 45 16.08 -22.33 -4.56
C PRO A 45 14.73 -21.65 -4.84
N GLY A 46 13.68 -22.11 -4.16
CA GLY A 46 12.32 -21.57 -4.26
C GLY A 46 11.54 -22.02 -5.51
N LEU A 47 10.60 -21.17 -5.95
CA LEU A 47 9.76 -21.43 -7.11
C LEU A 47 10.52 -21.22 -8.42
N ARG A 48 10.22 -22.02 -9.44
CA ARG A 48 10.69 -21.80 -10.81
C ARG A 48 9.78 -20.81 -11.55
N ARG A 49 10.25 -20.27 -12.68
CA ARG A 49 9.50 -19.26 -13.45
C ARG A 49 8.19 -19.82 -14.00
N GLU A 50 8.27 -21.03 -14.51
CA GLU A 50 7.16 -21.82 -15.03
C GLU A 50 6.13 -22.13 -13.93
N GLU A 51 6.58 -22.44 -12.71
CA GLU A 51 5.69 -22.71 -11.58
C GLU A 51 4.92 -21.44 -11.19
N VAL A 52 5.59 -20.29 -11.13
CA VAL A 52 4.92 -19.01 -10.85
C VAL A 52 3.91 -18.66 -11.95
N ALA A 53 4.31 -18.83 -13.22
CA ALA A 53 3.47 -18.51 -14.36
C ALA A 53 2.17 -19.34 -14.35
N VAL A 54 2.28 -20.65 -14.14
CA VAL A 54 1.12 -21.56 -14.07
C VAL A 54 0.20 -21.19 -12.90
N LEU A 55 0.73 -20.98 -11.69
CA LEU A 55 -0.07 -20.65 -10.52
C LEU A 55 -0.72 -19.24 -10.60
N ALA A 56 -0.09 -18.33 -11.36
CA ALA A 56 -0.60 -16.98 -11.60
C ALA A 56 -1.54 -16.91 -12.81
N GLY A 57 -1.71 -17.99 -13.58
CA GLY A 57 -2.56 -18.03 -14.77
C GLY A 57 -2.00 -17.25 -15.95
N VAL A 58 -0.68 -17.13 -16.06
CA VAL A 58 0.00 -16.40 -17.14
C VAL A 58 0.94 -17.31 -17.93
N GLY A 59 1.29 -16.92 -19.16
CA GLY A 59 2.28 -17.64 -19.95
C GLY A 59 3.69 -17.54 -19.34
N THR A 60 4.46 -18.63 -19.37
CA THR A 60 5.84 -18.69 -18.84
C THR A 60 6.74 -17.62 -19.47
N THR A 61 6.65 -17.43 -20.79
CA THR A 61 7.40 -16.40 -21.52
C THR A 61 7.03 -14.99 -21.05
N TRP A 62 5.76 -14.78 -20.72
CA TRP A 62 5.27 -13.49 -20.21
C TRP A 62 5.86 -13.19 -18.82
N TYR A 63 5.83 -14.16 -17.90
CA TYR A 63 6.45 -13.99 -16.58
C TYR A 63 7.96 -13.76 -16.67
N GLN A 64 8.63 -14.43 -17.61
CA GLN A 64 10.04 -14.19 -17.87
C GLN A 64 10.32 -12.76 -18.36
N TRP A 65 9.48 -12.20 -19.23
CA TRP A 65 9.60 -10.80 -19.66
C TRP A 65 9.36 -9.82 -18.52
N LEU A 66 8.38 -10.11 -17.65
CA LEU A 66 8.14 -9.34 -16.42
C LEU A 66 9.37 -9.37 -15.50
N GLU A 67 9.92 -10.55 -15.19
CA GLU A 67 11.12 -10.68 -14.34
C GLU A 67 12.37 -10.06 -14.98
N GLN A 68 12.45 -10.01 -16.31
CA GLN A 68 13.53 -9.32 -17.03
C GLN A 68 13.36 -7.79 -17.09
N GLY A 69 12.21 -7.26 -16.64
CA GLY A 69 11.91 -5.84 -16.73
C GLY A 69 11.78 -5.35 -18.18
N ARG A 70 11.34 -6.21 -19.12
CA ARG A 70 11.08 -5.78 -20.50
C ARG A 70 9.92 -4.79 -20.55
N ASP A 71 9.85 -4.02 -21.63
CA ASP A 71 8.72 -3.13 -21.88
C ASP A 71 7.51 -3.93 -22.32
N ILE A 72 6.66 -4.30 -21.35
CA ILE A 72 5.44 -5.05 -21.56
C ILE A 72 4.27 -4.34 -20.87
N THR A 73 3.11 -4.36 -21.49
CA THR A 73 1.88 -3.90 -20.83
C THR A 73 1.47 -4.93 -19.78
N VAL A 74 1.34 -4.49 -18.54
CA VAL A 74 0.96 -5.33 -17.40
C VAL A 74 -0.39 -4.88 -16.88
N SER A 75 -1.33 -5.81 -16.69
CA SER A 75 -2.61 -5.51 -16.05
C SER A 75 -2.53 -5.66 -14.52
N PRO A 76 -3.34 -4.90 -13.75
CA PRO A 76 -3.43 -5.06 -12.29
C PRO A 76 -3.77 -6.50 -11.87
N GLN A 77 -4.70 -7.15 -12.58
CA GLN A 77 -5.13 -8.53 -12.30
C GLN A 77 -3.98 -9.53 -12.37
N VAL A 78 -3.07 -9.34 -13.33
CA VAL A 78 -1.89 -10.19 -13.47
C VAL A 78 -0.89 -9.95 -12.35
N LEU A 79 -0.63 -8.69 -11.96
CA LEU A 79 0.21 -8.39 -10.80
C LEU A 79 -0.37 -8.97 -9.52
N ASP A 80 -1.70 -8.95 -9.36
CA ASP A 80 -2.37 -9.56 -8.21
C ASP A 80 -2.21 -11.08 -8.19
N GLY A 81 -2.34 -11.73 -9.34
CA GLY A 81 -2.03 -13.16 -9.49
C GLY A 81 -0.60 -13.48 -9.07
N VAL A 82 0.38 -12.71 -9.58
CA VAL A 82 1.80 -12.88 -9.23
C VAL A 82 2.05 -12.59 -7.74
N ALA A 83 1.47 -11.52 -7.20
CA ALA A 83 1.61 -11.14 -5.79
C ALA A 83 1.06 -12.22 -4.86
N ARG A 84 -0.08 -12.81 -5.20
CA ARG A 84 -0.70 -13.94 -4.47
C ARG A 84 0.21 -15.17 -4.48
N VAL A 85 0.73 -15.56 -5.64
CA VAL A 85 1.61 -16.73 -5.77
C VAL A 85 2.93 -16.55 -5.04
N LEU A 86 3.51 -15.34 -5.12
CA LEU A 86 4.72 -14.99 -4.40
C LEU A 86 4.49 -14.65 -2.92
N ARG A 87 3.23 -14.79 -2.44
CA ARG A 87 2.80 -14.51 -1.06
C ARG A 87 3.32 -13.17 -0.56
N LEU A 88 3.19 -12.13 -1.39
CA LEU A 88 3.64 -10.78 -1.05
C LEU A 88 2.75 -10.19 0.03
N SER A 89 3.37 -9.54 1.02
CA SER A 89 2.64 -8.67 1.95
C SER A 89 1.98 -7.49 1.24
N SER A 90 1.04 -6.80 1.90
CA SER A 90 0.39 -5.60 1.36
C SER A 90 1.40 -4.51 0.94
N VAL A 91 2.47 -4.34 1.72
CA VAL A 91 3.57 -3.41 1.41
C VAL A 91 4.36 -3.85 0.19
N GLU A 92 4.72 -5.14 0.12
CA GLU A 92 5.44 -5.71 -1.02
C GLU A 92 4.62 -5.68 -2.32
N ARG A 93 3.31 -5.94 -2.24
CA ARG A 93 2.37 -5.81 -3.37
C ARG A 93 2.33 -4.38 -3.87
N ARG A 94 2.18 -3.38 -2.99
CA ARG A 94 2.22 -1.96 -3.39
C ARG A 94 3.55 -1.59 -4.03
N HIS A 95 4.66 -2.08 -3.49
CA HIS A 95 5.99 -1.84 -4.07
C HIS A 95 6.10 -2.46 -5.48
N LEU A 96 5.57 -3.67 -5.69
CA LEU A 96 5.53 -4.31 -7.01
C LEU A 96 4.80 -3.43 -8.04
N TYR A 97 3.66 -2.84 -7.69
CA TYR A 97 2.91 -1.95 -8.58
C TYR A 97 3.73 -0.71 -8.97
N VAL A 98 4.39 -0.08 -7.98
CA VAL A 98 5.26 1.08 -8.24
C VAL A 98 6.39 0.71 -9.20
N LEU A 99 7.04 -0.44 -8.99
CA LEU A 99 8.11 -0.94 -9.85
C LEU A 99 7.61 -1.27 -11.28
N ALA A 100 6.40 -1.79 -11.40
CA ALA A 100 5.74 -2.05 -12.67
C ALA A 100 5.22 -0.77 -13.37
N GLY A 101 5.32 0.40 -12.74
CA GLY A 101 4.80 1.66 -13.28
C GLY A 101 3.27 1.77 -13.25
N LEU A 102 2.60 0.93 -12.47
CA LEU A 102 1.18 1.01 -12.22
C LEU A 102 0.89 1.76 -10.92
N ASN A 103 -0.33 2.26 -10.80
CA ASN A 103 -0.79 2.88 -9.58
C ASN A 103 -1.09 1.79 -8.51
N PRO A 104 -0.45 1.82 -7.34
CA PRO A 104 -0.61 0.78 -6.33
C PRO A 104 -2.03 0.71 -5.76
N PRO A 105 -2.54 -0.49 -5.44
CA PRO A 105 -3.82 -0.64 -4.76
C PRO A 105 -3.75 0.08 -3.41
N LEU A 106 -4.88 0.62 -2.94
CA LEU A 106 -4.97 1.23 -1.62
C LEU A 106 -4.40 0.28 -0.54
N PRO A 107 -3.80 0.82 0.52
CA PRO A 107 -3.39 -0.02 1.64
C PRO A 107 -4.64 -0.73 2.13
N GLU A 108 -4.60 -2.05 2.20
CA GLU A 108 -5.69 -2.79 2.84
C GLU A 108 -5.86 -2.20 4.24
N SER A 109 -7.05 -1.68 4.51
CA SER A 109 -7.47 -1.03 5.75
C SER A 109 -7.63 -2.06 6.89
N GLY A 110 -6.64 -2.96 7.01
CA GLY A 110 -6.55 -4.05 7.97
C GLY A 110 -5.29 -4.02 8.83
N GLN A 111 -4.35 -3.08 8.62
CA GLN A 111 -3.28 -2.83 9.58
C GLN A 111 -3.93 -2.44 10.92
N ARG A 112 -4.01 -3.40 11.85
CA ARG A 112 -4.53 -3.15 13.19
C ARG A 112 -3.64 -2.07 13.83
N PRO A 113 -4.16 -1.26 14.76
CA PRO A 113 -3.34 -0.37 15.57
C PRO A 113 -2.13 -1.06 16.21
N ASP A 114 -2.18 -2.40 16.35
CA ASP A 114 -1.10 -3.24 16.87
C ASP A 114 0.11 -3.43 15.93
N ASP A 115 0.02 -3.07 14.64
CA ASP A 115 1.13 -3.17 13.67
C ASP A 115 2.04 -1.93 13.66
N LEU A 116 1.83 -0.98 14.58
CA LEU A 116 2.71 0.16 14.74
C LEU A 116 4.09 -0.31 15.21
N CYS A 117 5.14 0.11 14.50
CA CYS A 117 6.49 -0.20 14.95
C CYS A 117 6.69 0.42 16.35
N PRO A 118 7.38 -0.27 17.28
CA PRO A 118 7.57 0.23 18.65
C PRO A 118 8.21 1.64 18.71
N GLY A 119 8.97 2.03 17.69
CA GLY A 119 9.54 3.37 17.58
C GLY A 119 8.49 4.47 17.40
N LEU A 120 7.45 4.24 16.59
CA LEU A 120 6.36 5.19 16.37
C LEU A 120 5.55 5.39 17.66
N ARG A 121 5.36 4.32 18.44
CA ARG A 121 4.69 4.38 19.75
C ARG A 121 5.47 5.22 20.75
N ARG A 122 6.80 5.02 20.84
CA ARG A 122 7.65 5.86 21.69
C ARG A 122 7.63 7.33 21.25
N LEU A 123 7.62 7.59 19.95
CA LEU A 123 7.58 8.95 19.41
C LEU A 123 6.30 9.69 19.82
N ILE A 124 5.15 9.05 19.71
CA ILE A 124 3.87 9.70 20.03
C ILE A 124 3.68 9.88 21.55
N ASP A 125 4.19 8.94 22.35
CA ASP A 125 4.14 9.03 23.80
C ASP A 125 5.13 10.08 24.35
N ALA A 126 6.20 10.40 23.61
CA ALA A 126 7.13 11.48 23.96
C ALA A 126 6.48 12.88 23.94
N TRP A 127 5.31 13.03 23.30
CA TRP A 127 4.54 14.27 23.33
C TRP A 127 3.63 14.43 24.55
N LEU A 128 3.54 13.43 25.44
CA LEU A 128 2.80 13.58 26.69
C LEU A 128 3.32 14.80 27.49
N PRO A 129 2.42 15.59 28.12
CA PRO A 129 0.99 15.35 28.27
C PRO A 129 0.12 15.92 27.12
N TRP A 130 0.69 16.39 26.02
CA TRP A 130 -0.07 16.99 24.92
C TRP A 130 -0.76 15.91 24.05
N PRO A 131 -2.04 16.11 23.65
CA PRO A 131 -2.73 15.19 22.74
C PRO A 131 -2.01 15.04 21.40
N ALA A 132 -1.72 13.80 21.01
CA ALA A 132 -1.11 13.49 19.72
C ALA A 132 -1.72 12.23 19.10
N HIS A 133 -1.85 12.25 17.77
CA HIS A 133 -2.33 11.13 16.96
C HIS A 133 -1.56 11.05 15.65
N ILE A 134 -1.59 9.89 15.01
CA ILE A 134 -0.97 9.64 13.71
C ILE A 134 -2.07 9.29 12.72
N LEU A 135 -2.03 9.92 11.55
CA LEU A 135 -2.98 9.70 10.46
C LEU A 135 -2.33 8.88 9.35
N ASP A 136 -3.11 8.01 8.71
CA ASP A 136 -2.77 7.43 7.42
C ASP A 136 -3.01 8.44 6.26
N PRO A 137 -2.60 8.12 5.02
CA PRO A 137 -2.87 8.97 3.86
C PRO A 137 -4.35 9.24 3.55
N CYS A 138 -5.26 8.40 4.06
CA CYS A 138 -6.70 8.57 3.95
C CYS A 138 -7.29 9.37 5.13
N TRP A 139 -6.45 9.91 6.01
CA TRP A 139 -6.83 10.66 7.22
C TRP A 139 -7.54 9.81 8.27
N ASN A 140 -7.31 8.48 8.27
CA ASN A 140 -7.73 7.63 9.37
C ASN A 140 -6.70 7.70 10.50
N THR A 141 -7.18 7.77 11.74
CA THR A 141 -6.33 7.67 12.93
C THR A 141 -5.80 6.24 13.05
N VAL A 142 -4.48 6.08 12.97
CA VAL A 142 -3.80 4.78 13.12
C VAL A 142 -3.20 4.60 14.51
N ALA A 143 -2.86 5.69 15.19
CA ALA A 143 -2.28 5.69 16.52
C ALA A 143 -2.71 6.93 17.29
N HIS A 144 -2.80 6.83 18.60
CA HIS A 144 -2.97 7.98 19.49
C HIS A 144 -2.29 7.73 20.84
N ASN A 145 -1.89 8.81 21.51
CA ASN A 145 -1.41 8.76 22.88
C ASN A 145 -2.59 8.83 23.89
N ALA A 146 -2.28 8.69 25.18
CA ALA A 146 -3.29 8.68 26.24
C ALA A 146 -4.03 10.02 26.34
N SER A 147 -3.35 11.15 26.19
CA SER A 147 -3.98 12.48 26.22
C SER A 147 -4.98 12.68 25.07
N ALA A 148 -4.68 12.16 23.88
CA ALA A 148 -5.61 12.19 22.74
C ALA A 148 -6.87 11.34 22.99
N ALA A 149 -6.76 10.23 23.71
CA ALA A 149 -7.93 9.45 24.12
C ALA A 149 -8.86 10.25 25.04
N LEU A 150 -8.29 11.04 25.96
CA LEU A 150 -9.05 11.88 26.89
C LEU A 150 -9.69 13.09 26.20
N VAL A 151 -8.95 13.78 25.33
CA VAL A 151 -9.39 15.05 24.72
C VAL A 151 -10.32 14.82 23.52
N TRP A 152 -10.03 13.82 22.68
CA TRP A 152 -10.79 13.56 21.45
C TRP A 152 -11.63 12.29 21.52
N GLY A 153 -11.67 11.61 22.67
CA GLY A 153 -12.51 10.42 22.87
C GLY A 153 -12.04 9.20 22.08
N PHE A 154 -10.79 9.16 21.62
CA PHE A 154 -10.27 8.03 20.85
C PHE A 154 -10.22 6.75 21.67
N ARG A 155 -10.70 5.65 21.08
CA ARG A 155 -10.68 4.32 21.70
C ARG A 155 -9.69 3.40 20.97
N PRO A 156 -8.95 2.55 21.72
CA PRO A 156 -8.12 1.52 21.10
C PRO A 156 -8.94 0.64 20.15
N GLY A 157 -8.44 0.44 18.92
CA GLY A 157 -9.10 -0.38 17.91
C GLY A 157 -10.18 0.34 17.09
N GLU A 158 -10.59 1.55 17.48
CA GLU A 158 -11.57 2.35 16.74
C GLU A 158 -10.88 3.05 15.56
N ARG A 159 -11.38 2.78 14.35
CA ARG A 159 -10.94 3.47 13.13
C ARG A 159 -11.77 4.74 12.98
N ARG A 160 -11.13 5.86 13.25
CA ARG A 160 -11.75 7.18 13.22
C ARG A 160 -11.17 8.03 12.09
N ASN A 161 -11.99 8.44 11.13
CA ASN A 161 -11.54 9.28 10.01
C ASN A 161 -11.70 10.75 10.38
N TRP A 162 -10.57 11.42 10.62
CA TRP A 162 -10.56 12.76 11.18
C TRP A 162 -11.26 13.79 10.28
N LEU A 163 -11.15 13.61 8.96
CA LEU A 163 -11.84 14.47 8.00
C LEU A 163 -13.35 14.25 8.07
N ALA A 164 -13.80 12.99 8.10
CA ALA A 164 -15.22 12.67 8.22
C ALA A 164 -15.81 13.20 9.53
N ASP A 165 -15.15 12.98 10.66
CA ASP A 165 -15.61 13.46 11.97
C ASP A 165 -15.80 14.96 12.01
N PHE A 166 -14.84 15.72 11.48
CA PHE A 166 -14.94 17.18 11.47
C PHE A 166 -16.23 17.67 10.77
N PHE A 167 -16.65 16.98 9.71
CA PHE A 167 -17.86 17.33 8.96
C PHE A 167 -19.15 16.72 9.54
N THR A 168 -19.09 15.53 10.13
CA THR A 168 -20.28 14.77 10.55
C THR A 168 -20.62 14.91 12.03
N ASP A 169 -19.60 14.95 12.91
CA ASP A 169 -19.77 14.97 14.35
C ASP A 169 -20.36 16.34 14.78
N PRO A 170 -21.52 16.34 15.48
CA PRO A 170 -22.14 17.55 15.99
C PRO A 170 -21.22 18.41 16.85
N ALA A 171 -20.22 17.82 17.53
CA ALA A 171 -19.29 18.53 18.38
C ALA A 171 -18.49 19.63 17.64
N TYR A 172 -18.23 19.44 16.34
CA TYR A 172 -17.52 20.42 15.53
C TYR A 172 -18.45 21.45 14.86
N ARG A 173 -19.77 21.34 15.01
CA ARG A 173 -20.73 22.28 14.39
C ARG A 173 -20.73 23.66 15.03
N THR A 174 -20.42 23.72 16.32
CA THR A 174 -20.45 24.95 17.12
C THR A 174 -19.07 25.61 17.28
N ALA A 175 -18.04 25.13 16.57
CA ALA A 175 -16.72 25.71 16.65
C ALA A 175 -16.67 27.09 15.95
N ASP A 176 -16.19 28.11 16.67
CA ASP A 176 -16.14 29.51 16.19
C ASP A 176 -15.43 29.69 14.84
N ARG A 177 -14.43 28.84 14.54
CA ARG A 177 -13.63 28.91 13.31
C ARG A 177 -13.94 27.81 12.30
N ARG A 178 -15.08 27.13 12.44
CA ARG A 178 -15.46 25.96 11.62
C ARG A 178 -15.25 26.17 10.13
N GLU A 179 -15.64 27.33 9.58
CA GLU A 179 -15.54 27.57 8.14
C GLU A 179 -14.09 27.74 7.67
N ASP A 180 -13.26 28.47 8.42
CA ASP A 180 -11.83 28.61 8.14
C ASP A 180 -11.12 27.26 8.24
N ASP A 181 -11.42 26.50 9.29
CA ASP A 181 -10.83 25.18 9.55
C ASP A 181 -11.26 24.17 8.49
N ALA A 182 -12.53 24.20 8.06
CA ALA A 182 -13.04 23.37 6.96
C ALA A 182 -12.25 23.63 5.67
N ARG A 183 -12.05 24.90 5.30
CA ARG A 183 -11.30 25.27 4.09
C ARG A 183 -9.85 24.78 4.19
N ARG A 184 -9.20 24.94 5.34
CA ARG A 184 -7.82 24.47 5.58
C ARG A 184 -7.72 22.95 5.50
N LEU A 185 -8.61 22.22 6.17
CA LEU A 185 -8.62 20.75 6.18
C LEU A 185 -8.84 20.19 4.77
N VAL A 186 -9.79 20.73 4.02
CA VAL A 186 -10.04 20.32 2.62
C VAL A 186 -8.85 20.62 1.72
N ALA A 187 -8.21 21.78 1.89
CA ALA A 187 -7.02 22.14 1.12
C ALA A 187 -5.85 21.18 1.42
N GLN A 188 -5.60 20.87 2.69
CA GLN A 188 -4.57 19.91 3.10
C GLN A 188 -4.87 18.50 2.58
N PHE A 189 -6.12 18.05 2.67
CA PHE A 189 -6.53 16.77 2.11
C PHE A 189 -6.28 16.70 0.60
N ARG A 190 -6.73 17.73 -0.15
CA ARG A 190 -6.50 17.82 -1.60
C ARG A 190 -5.03 17.81 -1.94
N ALA A 191 -4.20 18.59 -1.25
CA ALA A 191 -2.75 18.61 -1.45
C ALA A 191 -2.13 17.22 -1.20
N SER A 192 -2.50 16.56 -0.09
CA SER A 192 -2.01 15.22 0.26
C SER A 192 -2.40 14.12 -0.75
N ARG A 193 -3.53 14.31 -1.46
CA ARG A 193 -4.00 13.44 -2.55
C ARG A 193 -3.36 13.80 -3.89
N SER A 194 -3.08 15.07 -4.17
CA SER A 194 -2.39 15.52 -5.39
C SER A 194 -0.94 15.00 -5.47
N GLU A 195 -0.28 14.81 -4.33
CA GLU A 195 1.03 14.14 -4.25
C GLU A 195 0.96 12.62 -4.50
N ARG A 196 -0.26 12.05 -4.56
CA ARG A 196 -0.55 10.64 -4.83
C ARG A 196 -1.68 10.49 -5.87
N PRO A 197 -1.48 10.97 -7.11
CA PRO A 197 -2.54 10.98 -8.12
C PRO A 197 -2.90 9.53 -8.51
N GLY A 198 -4.06 9.05 -8.03
CA GLY A 198 -4.62 7.75 -8.39
C GLY A 198 -5.22 6.92 -7.26
N SER A 199 -5.08 7.30 -5.98
CA SER A 199 -5.73 6.53 -4.90
C SER A 199 -7.26 6.73 -4.94
N GLU A 200 -7.98 5.85 -5.63
CA GLU A 200 -9.45 5.80 -5.66
C GLU A 200 -9.99 5.24 -4.34
N GLU A 201 -10.30 6.15 -3.42
CA GLU A 201 -11.40 5.95 -2.47
C GLU A 201 -12.14 7.28 -2.47
N ALA A 202 -13.31 7.27 -3.11
CA ALA A 202 -14.32 8.30 -2.99
C ALA A 202 -15.44 7.73 -2.13
N ALA A 203 -15.72 8.44 -1.03
CA ALA A 203 -16.83 8.27 -0.09
C ALA A 203 -16.78 7.06 0.85
#